data_AF-A0A5K1G586-F1
#
_entry.id   AF-A0A5K1G586-F1
#
_cell.length_a   1.000
_cell.length_b   1.000
_cell.length_c   1.000
_cell.angle_alpha   90.00
_cell.angle_beta   90.00
_cell.angle_gamma   90.00
#
_symmetry.space_group_name_H-M   'P 1'
#
loop_
_entity.id
_entity.type
_entity.pdbx_description
1 polymer ?
#
loop_
_entity_poly.entity_id
_entity_poly.type
_entity_poly.pdbx_seq_one_letter_code
_entity_poly.pdbx_strand_id
1 'polypeptide(L)'
;IRDSETYSTPVNSRSSGLRVCTAAGSTAAMLSAGGFPMPISSKDLQYMVREPILPGASAHLMHGSVKSSNSMHIFWSCKGYIYIDGCHAFHPVVQGDAIEVSAKAPILKVFLPSHLLCT
;
A
#
# COMPACT_ATOMS: atom_id res chain seq x y z
N ILE A 1 -26.75 -12.20 8.63
CA ILE A 1 -26.47 -10.79 8.98
C ILE A 1 -25.39 -10.35 7.99
N ARG A 2 -25.74 -9.56 6.97
CA ARG A 2 -24.77 -9.06 5.98
C ARG A 2 -24.19 -7.80 6.57
N ASP A 3 -22.94 -7.86 7.01
CA ASP A 3 -22.21 -6.64 7.34
C ASP A 3 -22.16 -5.79 6.09
N SER A 4 -22.78 -4.61 6.16
CA SER A 4 -22.77 -3.62 5.09
C SER A 4 -21.39 -3.01 5.06
N GLU A 5 -20.42 -3.73 4.48
CA GLU A 5 -19.09 -3.18 4.23
C GLU A 5 -19.22 -2.00 3.27
N THR A 6 -18.98 -0.80 3.79
CA THR A 6 -19.05 0.44 3.03
C THR A 6 -17.78 0.56 2.19
N TYR A 7 -17.84 0.09 0.95
CA TYR A 7 -16.78 0.30 -0.03
C TYR A 7 -16.87 1.70 -0.62
N SER A 8 -15.72 2.38 -0.76
CA SER A 8 -15.62 3.53 -1.65
C SER A 8 -15.87 3.10 -3.09
N THR A 9 -16.31 4.03 -3.95
CA THR A 9 -16.44 3.79 -5.39
C THR A 9 -15.15 3.18 -5.95
N PRO A 10 -15.20 2.02 -6.65
CA PRO A 10 -14.02 1.43 -7.26
C PRO A 10 -13.37 2.38 -8.27
N VAL A 11 -12.04 2.43 -8.25
CA VAL A 11 -11.25 3.23 -9.20
C VAL A 11 -10.53 2.28 -10.14
N ASN A 12 -10.82 2.39 -11.43
CA ASN A 12 -10.08 1.66 -12.45
C ASN A 12 -8.81 2.43 -12.81
N SER A 13 -7.68 1.73 -12.88
CA SER A 13 -6.43 2.31 -13.33
C SER A 13 -5.66 1.32 -14.19
N ARG A 14 -5.19 1.80 -15.35
CA ARG A 14 -4.23 1.09 -16.19
C ARG A 14 -2.86 1.71 -15.94
N SER A 15 -1.93 0.92 -15.43
CA SER A 15 -0.66 1.43 -14.90
C SER A 15 0.43 0.35 -14.99
N SER A 16 1.67 0.68 -14.65
CA SER A 16 2.75 -0.32 -14.54
C SER A 16 2.76 -1.06 -13.20
N GLY A 17 1.85 -0.72 -12.29
CA GLY A 17 1.65 -1.41 -11.02
C GLY A 17 1.07 -0.53 -9.92
N LEU A 18 1.07 -1.07 -8.70
CA LEU A 18 0.67 -0.41 -7.47
C LEU A 18 1.74 -0.65 -6.41
N ARG A 19 2.08 0.38 -5.65
CA ARG A 19 2.91 0.31 -4.45
C ARG A 19 2.02 0.52 -3.23
N VAL A 20 2.27 -0.25 -2.18
CA VAL A 20 1.72 -0.01 -0.85
C VAL A 20 2.88 -0.13 0.13
N CYS A 21 2.98 0.78 1.11
CA CYS A 21 4.00 0.71 2.13
C CYS A 21 3.45 1.04 3.51
N THR A 22 4.13 0.53 4.54
CA THR A 22 3.96 0.95 5.93
C THR A 22 4.67 2.29 6.18
N ALA A 23 4.52 2.84 7.39
CA ALA A 23 5.25 4.03 7.78
C ALA A 23 6.77 3.86 7.69
N ALA A 24 7.31 2.73 8.16
CA ALA A 24 8.74 2.44 8.04
C ALA A 24 9.22 2.34 6.58
N GLY A 25 8.39 1.78 5.70
CA GLY A 25 8.68 1.68 4.26
C GLY A 25 8.47 2.97 3.47
N SER A 26 7.90 4.01 4.08
CA SER A 26 7.58 5.26 3.39
C SER A 26 8.80 6.03 2.90
N THR A 27 9.96 5.83 3.54
CA THR A 27 11.25 6.44 3.16
C THR A 27 12.05 5.62 2.14
N ALA A 28 11.56 4.43 1.77
CA ALA A 28 12.23 3.53 0.83
C ALA A 28 11.73 3.76 -0.61
N ALA A 29 11.41 2.70 -1.35
CA ALA A 29 10.94 2.77 -2.73
C ALA A 29 9.69 3.64 -2.92
N MET A 30 8.89 3.85 -1.88
CA MET A 30 7.76 4.77 -1.91
C MET A 30 8.20 6.23 -2.07
N LEU A 31 9.21 6.68 -1.31
CA LEU A 31 9.72 8.05 -1.42
C LEU A 31 10.33 8.32 -2.81
N SER A 32 11.10 7.36 -3.33
CA SER A 32 11.67 7.46 -4.68
C SER A 32 10.60 7.53 -5.79
N ALA A 33 9.39 7.06 -5.51
CA ALA A 33 8.26 7.10 -6.43
C ALA A 33 7.53 8.45 -6.45
N GLY A 34 7.87 9.37 -5.56
CA GLY A 34 7.12 10.60 -5.31
C GLY A 34 6.09 10.48 -4.18
N GLY A 35 6.14 9.41 -3.39
CA GLY A 35 5.38 9.31 -2.15
C GLY A 35 5.94 10.25 -1.07
N PHE A 36 5.36 10.19 0.12
CA PHE A 36 5.73 11.06 1.24
C PHE A 36 6.23 10.27 2.45
N PRO A 37 7.21 10.79 3.21
CA PRO A 37 7.59 10.19 4.49
C PRO A 37 6.42 10.21 5.48
N MET A 38 6.25 9.12 6.21
CA MET A 38 5.24 9.00 7.25
C MET A 38 5.90 8.98 8.64
N PRO A 39 5.25 9.53 9.68
CA PRO A 39 5.71 9.35 11.06
C PRO A 39 5.79 7.85 11.40
N ILE A 40 6.90 7.41 12.02
CA ILE A 40 7.12 5.99 12.35
C ILE A 40 6.04 5.40 13.27
N SER A 41 5.37 6.25 14.04
CA SER A 41 4.24 5.88 14.91
C SER A 41 2.92 5.66 14.17
N SER A 42 2.84 6.06 12.90
CA SER A 42 1.65 5.86 12.08
C SER A 42 1.42 4.39 11.77
N LYS A 43 0.16 3.95 11.92
CA LYS A 43 -0.29 2.62 11.55
C LYS A 43 -1.02 2.61 10.20
N ASP A 44 -1.18 3.77 9.58
CA ASP A 44 -1.79 3.89 8.27
C ASP A 44 -0.85 3.30 7.20
N LEU A 45 -1.43 2.90 6.07
CA LEU A 45 -0.67 2.52 4.88
C LEU A 45 -0.67 3.69 3.89
N GLN A 46 0.37 3.79 3.08
CA GLN A 46 0.40 4.69 1.93
C GLN A 46 0.37 3.85 0.66
N TYR A 47 -0.38 4.31 -0.34
CA TYR A 47 -0.42 3.68 -1.65
C TYR A 47 -0.06 4.67 -2.76
N MET A 48 0.46 4.13 -3.87
CA MET A 48 0.76 4.86 -5.07
C MET A 48 0.65 3.97 -6.30
N VAL A 49 -0.21 4.36 -7.24
CA VAL A 49 -0.29 3.79 -8.58
C VAL A 49 0.95 4.22 -9.37
N ARG A 50 1.65 3.25 -9.98
CA ARG A 50 2.87 3.49 -10.76
C ARG A 50 2.57 3.81 -12.22
N GLU A 51 3.04 4.96 -12.69
CA GLU A 51 2.94 5.35 -14.12
C GLU A 51 1.51 5.18 -14.69
N PRO A 52 0.48 5.82 -14.08
CA PRO A 52 -0.89 5.68 -14.54
C PRO A 52 -1.05 6.25 -15.96
N ILE A 53 -1.70 5.48 -16.83
CA ILE A 53 -1.97 5.86 -18.22
C ILE A 53 -3.30 6.60 -18.27
N LEU A 54 -3.26 7.89 -18.62
CA LEU A 54 -4.45 8.74 -18.80
C LEU A 54 -5.43 8.70 -17.60
N PRO A 55 -4.99 9.05 -16.38
CA PRO A 55 -5.82 8.91 -15.17
C PRO A 55 -7.06 9.81 -15.15
N GLY A 56 -7.11 10.85 -15.99
CA GLY A 56 -8.29 11.71 -16.16
C GLY A 56 -8.82 12.26 -14.84
N ALA A 57 -10.13 12.13 -14.61
CA ALA A 57 -10.80 12.58 -13.39
C ALA A 57 -10.30 11.88 -12.12
N SER A 58 -9.72 10.68 -12.24
CA SER A 58 -9.22 9.88 -11.11
C SER A 58 -7.76 10.21 -10.74
N ALA A 59 -7.14 11.22 -11.34
CA ALA A 59 -5.74 11.58 -11.06
C ALA A 59 -5.46 11.83 -9.57
N HIS A 60 -6.40 12.44 -8.85
CA HIS A 60 -6.29 12.71 -7.41
C HIS A 60 -6.37 11.44 -6.53
N LEU A 61 -6.74 10.28 -7.11
CA LEU A 61 -6.85 9.00 -6.43
C LEU A 61 -5.67 8.07 -6.76
N MET A 62 -4.66 8.54 -7.49
CA MET A 62 -3.51 7.71 -7.87
C MET A 62 -2.50 7.55 -6.72
N HIS A 63 -2.62 8.31 -5.64
CA HIS A 63 -1.84 8.13 -4.43
C HIS A 63 -2.64 8.59 -3.22
N GLY A 64 -2.32 8.08 -2.04
CA GLY A 64 -3.00 8.46 -0.81
C GLY A 64 -2.66 7.55 0.35
N SER A 65 -3.51 7.58 1.37
CA SER A 65 -3.38 6.73 2.54
C SER A 65 -4.62 5.86 2.76
N VAL A 66 -4.39 4.69 3.35
CA VAL A 66 -5.43 3.78 3.86
C VAL A 66 -5.32 3.78 5.37
N LYS A 67 -6.42 4.14 6.05
CA LYS A 67 -6.46 4.16 7.51
C LYS A 67 -6.24 2.76 8.08
N SER A 68 -5.57 2.67 9.21
CA SER A 68 -5.27 1.38 9.88
C SER A 68 -6.50 0.51 10.18
N SER A 69 -7.68 1.11 10.33
CA SER A 69 -8.96 0.42 10.51
C SER A 69 -9.53 -0.18 9.22
N ASN A 70 -9.00 0.22 8.05
CA ASN A 70 -9.56 -0.09 6.74
C ASN A 70 -8.64 -1.07 5.98
N SER A 71 -9.22 -1.69 4.96
CA SER A 71 -8.51 -2.50 3.96
C SER A 71 -8.62 -1.85 2.58
N MET A 72 -7.62 -2.12 1.74
CA MET A 72 -7.67 -1.84 0.31
C MET A 72 -7.94 -3.15 -0.43
N HIS A 73 -8.96 -3.16 -1.28
CA HIS A 73 -9.28 -4.29 -2.15
C HIS A 73 -8.90 -3.96 -3.59
N ILE A 74 -8.14 -4.86 -4.22
CA ILE A 74 -7.64 -4.71 -5.58
C ILE A 74 -8.10 -5.93 -6.38
N PHE A 75 -8.76 -5.67 -7.50
CA PHE A 75 -9.09 -6.70 -8.49
C PHE A 75 -8.08 -6.62 -9.62
N TRP A 76 -7.32 -7.69 -9.81
CA TRP A 76 -6.24 -7.72 -10.79
C TRP A 76 -6.73 -8.21 -12.15
N SER A 77 -6.30 -7.57 -13.23
CA SER A 77 -6.87 -7.77 -14.58
C SER A 77 -5.94 -8.39 -15.61
N CYS A 78 -4.66 -8.64 -15.28
CA CYS A 78 -3.68 -9.19 -16.22
C CYS A 78 -2.68 -10.14 -15.50
N LYS A 79 -1.62 -10.59 -16.20
CA LYS A 79 -0.53 -11.32 -15.54
C LYS A 79 0.40 -10.34 -14.82
N GLY A 80 0.79 -10.66 -13.59
CA GLY A 80 1.68 -9.81 -12.81
C GLY A 80 2.34 -10.55 -11.66
N TYR A 81 2.99 -9.78 -10.79
CA TYR A 81 3.63 -10.28 -9.58
C TYR A 81 3.39 -9.30 -8.44
N ILE A 82 3.12 -9.84 -7.25
CA ILE A 82 3.21 -9.11 -5.99
C ILE A 82 4.61 -9.32 -5.44
N TYR A 83 5.30 -8.24 -5.08
CA TYR A 83 6.60 -8.27 -4.42
C TYR A 83 6.43 -7.75 -2.98
N ILE A 84 6.99 -8.48 -2.02
CA ILE A 84 6.94 -8.15 -0.60
C ILE A 84 8.37 -7.88 -0.14
N ASP A 85 8.64 -6.64 0.28
CA ASP A 85 9.92 -6.21 0.83
C ASP A 85 11.15 -6.54 -0.06
N GLY A 86 11.01 -6.32 -1.37
CA GLY A 86 12.07 -6.52 -2.36
C GLY A 86 11.80 -7.69 -3.31
N CYS A 87 12.86 -8.27 -3.88
CA CYS A 87 12.75 -9.25 -4.96
C CYS A 87 12.64 -10.71 -4.51
N HIS A 88 12.87 -11.02 -3.23
CA HIS A 88 12.99 -12.40 -2.76
C HIS A 88 11.64 -13.05 -2.43
N ALA A 89 10.70 -12.29 -1.87
CA ALA A 89 9.35 -12.77 -1.59
C ALA A 89 8.40 -12.23 -2.66
N PHE A 90 7.96 -13.10 -3.57
CA PHE A 90 7.03 -12.72 -4.62
C PHE A 90 6.00 -13.81 -4.90
N HIS A 91 4.83 -13.38 -5.36
CA HIS A 91 3.72 -14.26 -5.74
C HIS A 91 3.21 -13.88 -7.12
N PRO A 92 3.06 -14.83 -8.06
CA PRO A 92 2.41 -14.55 -9.34
C PRO A 92 0.94 -14.20 -9.09
N VAL A 93 0.43 -13.25 -9.86
CA VAL A 93 -1.00 -12.92 -9.91
C VAL A 93 -1.52 -13.00 -11.33
N VAL A 94 -2.76 -13.43 -11.47
CA VAL A 94 -3.45 -13.58 -12.75
C VAL A 94 -4.73 -12.76 -12.77
N GLN A 95 -5.34 -12.70 -13.94
CA GLN A 95 -6.63 -12.04 -14.11
C GLN A 95 -7.69 -12.70 -13.23
N GLY A 96 -8.43 -11.88 -12.48
CA GLY A 96 -9.50 -12.32 -11.58
C GLY A 96 -9.06 -12.48 -10.12
N ASP A 97 -7.76 -12.43 -9.83
CA ASP A 97 -7.28 -12.45 -8.45
C ASP A 97 -7.79 -11.22 -7.69
N ALA A 98 -8.24 -11.47 -6.46
CA ALA A 98 -8.62 -10.45 -5.50
C ALA A 98 -7.55 -10.34 -4.41
N ILE A 99 -6.99 -9.15 -4.26
CA ILE A 99 -5.90 -8.86 -3.33
C ILE A 99 -6.44 -7.93 -2.26
N GLU A 100 -6.35 -8.32 -1.00
CA GLU A 100 -6.64 -7.47 0.15
C GLU A 100 -5.33 -7.02 0.80
N VAL A 101 -5.20 -5.72 1.06
CA VAL A 101 -4.07 -5.14 1.79
C VAL A 101 -4.61 -4.40 3.00
N SER A 102 -4.12 -4.73 4.20
CA SER A 102 -4.55 -4.10 5.45
C SER A 102 -3.39 -3.93 6.44
N ALA A 103 -3.57 -3.06 7.43
CA ALA A 103 -2.57 -2.80 8.47
C ALA A 103 -2.66 -3.78 9.66
N LYS A 104 -3.29 -4.95 9.49
CA LYS A 104 -3.58 -5.91 10.56
C LYS A 104 -2.38 -6.80 10.95
N ALA A 105 -1.23 -6.64 10.31
CA ALA A 105 -0.04 -7.41 10.61
C ALA A 105 0.46 -7.16 12.05
N PRO A 106 1.13 -8.15 12.68
CA PRO A 106 1.75 -7.95 13.99
C PRO A 106 2.76 -6.81 13.98
N ILE A 107 2.84 -6.06 15.09
CA ILE A 107 3.81 -4.98 15.22
C ILE A 107 5.24 -5.53 15.29
N LEU A 108 6.16 -4.89 14.57
CA LEU A 108 7.59 -5.15 14.71
C LEU A 108 8.11 -4.42 15.95
N LYS A 109 8.59 -5.17 16.96
CA LYS A 109 9.21 -4.59 18.14
C LYS A 109 10.66 -4.26 17.83
N VAL A 110 11.03 -2.98 17.95
CA VAL A 110 12.39 -2.51 17.80
C VAL A 110 12.99 -2.29 19.18
N PHE A 111 14.11 -2.94 19.47
CA PHE A 111 14.85 -2.76 20.72
C PHE A 111 16.04 -1.86 20.45
N LEU A 112 15.98 -0.64 20.98
CA LEU A 112 17.03 0.36 20.80
C LEU A 112 17.96 0.36 22.03
N PRO A 113 19.28 0.58 21.83
CA PRO A 113 20.21 0.85 22.92
C PRO A 113 19.74 2.03 23.79
N SER A 114 20.02 1.99 25.09
CA SER A 114 19.57 3.00 26.05
C SER A 114 19.97 4.43 25.66
N HIS A 115 21.12 4.61 25.01
CA HIS A 115 21.60 5.93 24.59
C HIS A 115 20.78 6.57 23.46
N LEU A 116 19.94 5.80 22.74
CA LEU A 116 19.03 6.30 21.70
C LEU A 116 17.60 6.54 22.21
N LEU A 117 17.30 6.20 23.46
CA LEU A 117 15.97 6.39 24.07
C LEU A 117 15.83 7.75 24.79
N CYS A 118 16.92 8.49 24.96
CA CYS A 118 16.95 9.82 25.57
C CYS A 118 17.00 10.91 24.48
N THR A 119 15.88 11.18 23.81
CA THR A 119 15.66 12.39 23.02
C THR A 119 14.24 12.87 23.18
#